data_AF-A0A967WDJ7-F1
#
_entry.id   AF-A0A967WDJ7-F1
#
_cell.length_a   1.000
_cell.length_b   1.000
_cell.length_c   1.000
_cell.angle_alpha   90.00
_cell.angle_beta   90.00
_cell.angle_gamma   90.00
#
_symmetry.space_group_name_H-M   'P 1'
#
loop_
_entity.id
_entity.type
_entity.pdbx_description
1 polymer ?
#
loop_
_entity_poly.entity_id
_entity_poly.type
_entity_poly.pdbx_seq_one_letter_code
_entity_poly.pdbx_strand_id
1 'polypeptide(L)'
;MKAPSFPRLAIFGALILAGVLLAASATAELGAPSAGTATDAVAETATQSALGNPAAVYCRDMGYDYHIEGADGQRGFCTMPDGQACDAWEFLQGKCGGSYSYCAQQGYEIATLSDGKDPFSPEYAVCVTSEGMAAGSVTELFNLSEKATGCGGETPAGEMLPLG
;
A
#
# COMPACT_ATOMS: atom_id res chain seq x y z
N MET A 1 -16.23 -17.16 36.23
CA MET A 1 -15.40 -16.07 35.67
C MET A 1 -16.37 -14.94 35.31
N LYS A 2 -16.20 -13.77 35.94
CA LYS A 2 -17.21 -12.72 36.11
C LYS A 2 -16.95 -11.60 35.09
N ALA A 3 -17.92 -11.30 34.23
CA ALA A 3 -17.86 -10.15 33.32
C ALA A 3 -18.06 -8.83 34.11
N PRO A 4 -17.37 -7.73 33.77
CA PRO A 4 -17.66 -6.42 34.34
C PRO A 4 -18.90 -5.81 33.67
N SER A 5 -19.93 -5.61 34.49
CA SER A 5 -21.16 -4.87 34.19
C SER A 5 -20.89 -3.37 34.27
N PHE A 6 -20.98 -2.65 33.14
CA PHE A 6 -21.00 -1.18 33.14
C PHE A 6 -22.45 -0.67 33.24
N PRO A 7 -22.79 0.15 34.25
CA PRO A 7 -24.12 0.74 34.34
C PRO A 7 -24.29 1.87 33.33
N ARG A 8 -25.43 1.85 32.63
CA ARG A 8 -25.94 2.97 31.85
C ARG A 8 -26.29 4.12 32.78
N LEU A 9 -25.54 5.22 32.71
CA LEU A 9 -25.94 6.49 33.34
C LEU A 9 -26.43 7.44 32.24
N ALA A 10 -27.75 7.49 32.10
CA ALA A 10 -28.45 8.64 31.53
C ALA A 10 -28.50 9.74 32.59
N ILE A 11 -28.26 11.01 32.23
CA ILE A 11 -28.86 12.19 32.88
C ILE A 11 -28.54 13.47 32.05
N PHE A 12 -29.62 14.11 31.58
CA PHE A 12 -29.90 15.55 31.43
C PHE A 12 -28.74 16.49 31.02
N GLY A 13 -28.78 17.25 29.94
CA GLY A 13 -29.89 18.04 29.41
C GLY A 13 -29.39 19.49 29.29
N ALA A 14 -29.66 20.15 28.15
CA ALA A 14 -29.89 21.60 28.03
C ALA A 14 -29.86 22.03 26.56
N LEU A 15 -31.05 22.43 26.11
CA LEU A 15 -31.33 23.31 24.99
C LEU A 15 -30.28 24.41 24.80
N ILE A 16 -29.73 24.56 23.59
CA ILE A 16 -29.21 25.85 23.12
C ILE A 16 -30.11 26.32 21.98
N LEU A 17 -30.78 27.43 22.28
CA LEU A 17 -31.69 28.20 21.45
C LEU A 17 -30.98 28.85 20.26
N ALA A 18 -31.76 29.02 19.20
CA ALA A 18 -31.43 29.60 17.92
C ALA A 18 -30.83 31.02 17.97
N GLY A 19 -29.99 31.32 16.99
CA GLY A 19 -29.55 32.66 16.62
C GLY A 19 -29.26 32.73 15.13
N VAL A 20 -30.30 33.01 14.34
CA VAL A 20 -30.22 33.35 12.91
C VAL A 20 -29.72 34.79 12.78
N LEU A 21 -28.69 35.06 11.99
CA LEU A 21 -28.55 36.36 11.33
C LEU A 21 -27.85 36.22 9.97
N LEU A 22 -28.61 36.64 8.94
CA LEU A 22 -28.22 36.78 7.55
C LEU A 22 -27.12 37.85 7.38
N ALA A 23 -26.17 37.58 6.51
CA ALA A 23 -25.56 38.61 5.68
C ALA A 23 -25.40 38.08 4.26
N ALA A 24 -26.20 38.63 3.35
CA ALA A 24 -26.10 38.46 1.93
C ALA A 24 -25.02 39.40 1.37
N SER A 25 -24.18 38.89 0.47
CA SER A 25 -23.56 39.72 -0.56
C SER A 25 -23.49 38.92 -1.85
N ALA A 26 -24.38 39.30 -2.77
CA ALA A 26 -24.34 38.92 -4.17
C ALA A 26 -23.22 39.69 -4.87
N THR A 27 -22.41 39.00 -5.67
CA THR A 27 -21.81 39.57 -6.88
C THR A 27 -21.95 38.55 -7.99
N ALA A 28 -22.79 38.90 -8.97
CA ALA A 28 -23.00 38.16 -10.19
C ALA A 28 -21.94 38.56 -11.24
N GLU A 29 -21.36 37.53 -11.86
CA GLU A 29 -21.17 37.33 -13.31
C GLU A 29 -20.49 38.43 -14.14
N LEU A 30 -19.30 38.13 -14.66
CA LEU A 30 -18.95 38.42 -16.06
C LEU A 30 -18.21 37.23 -16.66
N GLY A 31 -18.89 36.54 -17.57
CA GLY A 31 -18.34 35.45 -18.37
C GLY A 31 -17.67 35.90 -19.67
N ALA A 32 -16.86 34.95 -20.16
CA ALA A 32 -16.36 34.69 -21.53
C ALA A 32 -15.15 35.50 -22.06
N PRO A 33 -14.35 34.97 -23.03
CA PRO A 33 -14.43 33.65 -23.70
C PRO A 33 -13.17 32.75 -23.59
N SER A 34 -13.44 31.46 -23.78
CA SER A 34 -12.50 30.39 -24.13
C SER A 34 -11.81 30.68 -25.46
N ALA A 35 -10.47 30.78 -25.46
CA ALA A 35 -9.64 30.60 -26.65
C ALA A 35 -8.92 29.25 -26.50
N GLY A 36 -9.52 28.21 -27.08
CA GLY A 36 -8.82 26.98 -27.37
C GLY A 36 -7.85 27.23 -28.51
N THR A 37 -6.56 27.14 -28.23
CA THR A 37 -5.57 26.73 -29.22
C THR A 37 -5.18 25.31 -28.86
N ALA A 38 -5.66 24.39 -29.68
CA ALA A 38 -5.15 23.04 -29.77
C ALA A 38 -3.70 23.04 -30.27
N THR A 39 -3.00 21.95 -29.95
CA THR A 39 -1.78 21.43 -30.61
C THR A 39 -0.53 22.32 -30.46
N ASP A 40 0.58 21.89 -29.84
CA ASP A 40 1.17 20.56 -29.78
C ASP A 40 1.61 20.23 -28.34
N ALA A 41 0.90 19.29 -27.71
CA ALA A 41 1.52 18.43 -26.72
C ALA A 41 2.45 17.49 -27.50
N VAL A 42 3.67 17.96 -27.77
CA VAL A 42 4.75 17.04 -28.07
C VAL A 42 4.86 16.19 -26.81
N ALA A 43 4.39 14.95 -26.93
CA ALA A 43 4.56 13.92 -25.95
C ALA A 43 6.05 13.79 -25.69
N GLU A 44 6.55 14.54 -24.72
CA GLU A 44 7.78 14.25 -24.05
C GLU A 44 7.54 12.86 -23.47
N THR A 45 8.05 11.86 -24.19
CA THR A 45 8.17 10.50 -23.70
C THR A 45 9.19 10.61 -22.59
N ALA A 46 8.71 11.04 -21.43
CA ALA A 46 9.43 10.98 -20.19
C ALA A 46 9.59 9.48 -19.92
N THR A 47 10.68 8.92 -20.44
CA THR A 47 11.33 7.77 -19.83
C THR A 47 11.87 8.24 -18.47
N GLN A 48 10.96 8.65 -17.58
CA GLN A 48 11.18 8.49 -16.16
C GLN A 48 11.31 6.98 -16.00
N SER A 49 12.46 6.51 -15.55
CA SER A 49 12.57 5.16 -14.99
C SER A 49 11.39 4.98 -14.07
N ALA A 50 10.39 4.20 -14.52
CA ALA A 50 9.12 4.10 -13.83
C ALA A 50 9.41 3.30 -12.56
N LEU A 51 9.70 4.00 -11.47
CA LEU A 51 9.77 3.42 -10.14
C LEU A 51 8.46 2.65 -9.95
N GLY A 52 8.54 1.33 -9.91
CA GLY A 52 7.40 0.47 -9.70
C GLY A 52 6.87 0.69 -8.30
N ASN A 53 5.54 0.75 -8.14
CA ASN A 53 4.94 0.67 -6.82
C ASN A 53 5.40 -0.65 -6.15
N PRO A 54 6.12 -0.61 -5.02
CA PRO A 54 6.73 -1.80 -4.41
C PRO A 54 5.66 -2.83 -4.00
N ALA A 55 4.48 -2.39 -3.56
CA ALA A 55 3.38 -3.29 -3.25
C ALA A 55 2.84 -4.03 -4.50
N ALA A 56 2.76 -3.33 -5.63
CA ALA A 56 2.35 -3.93 -6.89
C ALA A 56 3.41 -4.89 -7.46
N VAL A 57 4.69 -4.56 -7.29
CA VAL A 57 5.82 -5.44 -7.64
C VAL A 57 5.79 -6.70 -6.78
N TYR A 58 5.70 -6.55 -5.46
CA TYR A 58 5.63 -7.66 -4.53
C TYR A 58 4.47 -8.61 -4.84
N CYS A 59 3.26 -8.08 -5.05
CA CYS A 59 2.10 -8.90 -5.41
C CYS A 59 2.34 -9.75 -6.68
N ARG A 60 2.77 -9.10 -7.76
CA ARG A 60 2.97 -9.77 -9.06
C ARG A 60 4.10 -10.78 -9.03
N ASP A 61 5.22 -10.44 -8.39
CA ASP A 61 6.39 -11.32 -8.33
C ASP A 61 6.18 -12.51 -7.38
N MET A 62 5.25 -12.39 -6.41
CA MET A 62 4.76 -13.53 -5.62
C MET A 62 3.83 -14.46 -6.44
N GLY A 63 3.52 -14.10 -7.68
CA GLY A 63 2.68 -14.89 -8.59
C GLY A 63 1.18 -14.66 -8.43
N TYR A 64 0.78 -13.53 -7.83
CA TYR A 64 -0.62 -13.21 -7.56
C TYR A 64 -1.17 -12.16 -8.54
N ASP A 65 -2.49 -12.08 -8.64
CA ASP A 65 -3.15 -11.14 -9.53
C ASP A 65 -3.20 -9.75 -8.90
N TYR A 66 -2.52 -8.78 -9.53
CA TYR A 66 -2.59 -7.38 -9.14
C TYR A 66 -3.55 -6.64 -10.06
N HIS A 67 -4.52 -5.96 -9.47
CA HIS A 67 -5.42 -5.07 -10.19
C HIS A 67 -5.65 -3.79 -9.39
N ILE A 68 -6.17 -2.77 -10.06
CA ILE A 68 -6.44 -1.47 -9.46
C ILE A 68 -7.94 -1.23 -9.48
N GLU A 69 -8.50 -0.79 -8.36
CA GLU A 69 -9.90 -0.44 -8.23
C GLU A 69 -10.10 1.03 -7.80
N GLY A 70 -11.29 1.55 -8.07
CA GLY A 70 -11.74 2.89 -7.71
C GLY A 70 -11.83 3.84 -8.92
N ALA A 71 -12.72 4.83 -8.83
CA ALA A 71 -12.69 5.96 -9.75
C ALA A 71 -11.30 6.59 -9.62
N ASP A 72 -10.56 6.64 -10.73
CA ASP A 72 -9.18 7.14 -10.82
C ASP A 72 -8.05 6.21 -10.33
N GLY A 73 -8.34 4.93 -10.07
CA GLY A 73 -7.30 3.94 -9.80
C GLY A 73 -6.55 4.13 -8.47
N GLN A 74 -7.29 4.51 -7.43
CA GLN A 74 -6.72 4.96 -6.17
C GLN A 74 -6.15 3.84 -5.30
N ARG A 75 -6.58 2.60 -5.48
CA ARG A 75 -6.16 1.47 -4.64
C ARG A 75 -5.77 0.27 -5.48
N GLY A 76 -4.61 -0.30 -5.16
CA GLY A 76 -4.15 -1.55 -5.73
C GLY A 76 -4.57 -2.71 -4.84
N PHE A 77 -5.07 -3.77 -5.44
CA PHE A 77 -5.43 -5.02 -4.78
C PHE A 77 -4.57 -6.16 -5.29
N CYS A 78 -4.29 -7.09 -4.39
CA CYS A 78 -3.59 -8.34 -4.66
C CYS A 78 -4.52 -9.52 -4.36
N THR A 79 -4.83 -10.31 -5.38
CA THR A 79 -5.73 -11.47 -5.27
C THR A 79 -4.95 -12.76 -5.25
N MET A 80 -5.08 -13.50 -4.15
CA MET A 80 -4.43 -14.77 -3.92
C MET A 80 -5.16 -15.92 -4.64
N PRO A 81 -4.52 -17.10 -4.78
CA PRO A 81 -5.10 -18.23 -5.53
C PRO A 81 -6.41 -18.78 -4.97
N ASP A 82 -6.72 -18.54 -3.70
CA ASP A 82 -8.01 -18.90 -3.09
C ASP A 82 -9.13 -17.86 -3.33
N GLY A 83 -8.82 -16.77 -4.03
CA GLY A 83 -9.72 -15.66 -4.29
C GLY A 83 -9.76 -14.60 -3.18
N GLN A 84 -8.96 -14.74 -2.12
CA GLN A 84 -8.81 -13.67 -1.14
C GLN A 84 -8.16 -12.46 -1.81
N ALA A 85 -8.81 -11.30 -1.71
CA ALA A 85 -8.26 -10.03 -2.20
C ALA A 85 -7.83 -9.16 -1.01
N CYS A 86 -6.57 -8.74 -1.01
CA CYS A 86 -6.00 -7.83 -0.03
C CYS A 86 -5.68 -6.49 -0.69
N ASP A 87 -5.74 -5.39 0.06
CA ASP A 87 -5.04 -4.17 -0.37
C ASP A 87 -3.54 -4.52 -0.52
N ALA A 88 -2.95 -4.10 -1.63
CA ALA A 88 -1.59 -4.51 -1.98
C ALA A 88 -0.55 -4.02 -0.96
N TRP A 89 -0.76 -2.83 -0.37
CA TRP A 89 0.12 -2.33 0.68
C TRP A 89 -0.09 -3.10 1.98
N GLU A 90 -1.32 -3.44 2.34
CA GLU A 90 -1.58 -4.28 3.52
C GLU A 90 -0.99 -5.69 3.36
N PHE A 91 -0.99 -6.25 2.16
CA PHE A 91 -0.32 -7.52 1.85
C PHE A 91 1.20 -7.40 2.00
N LEU A 92 1.83 -6.36 1.44
CA LEU A 92 3.27 -6.11 1.61
C LEU A 92 3.66 -5.89 3.09
N GLN A 93 2.80 -5.23 3.87
CA GLN A 93 3.01 -4.98 5.30
C GLN A 93 2.76 -6.22 6.19
N GLY A 94 2.29 -7.32 5.60
CA GLY A 94 1.96 -8.54 6.35
C GLY A 94 0.66 -8.45 7.17
N LYS A 95 -0.16 -7.42 6.95
CA LYS A 95 -1.44 -7.20 7.66
C LYS A 95 -2.60 -7.97 7.04
N CYS A 96 -2.47 -8.33 5.77
CA CYS A 96 -3.42 -9.17 5.03
C CYS A 96 -2.67 -10.30 4.33
N GLY A 97 -3.34 -11.42 4.06
CA GLY A 97 -2.76 -12.51 3.26
C GLY A 97 -1.52 -13.18 3.87
N GLY A 98 -1.37 -13.21 5.19
CA GLY A 98 -0.17 -13.72 5.86
C GLY A 98 0.26 -15.12 5.41
N SER A 99 -0.67 -16.06 5.21
CA SER A 99 -0.38 -17.41 4.70
C SER A 99 0.14 -17.45 3.26
N TYR A 100 -0.04 -16.36 2.51
CA TYR A 100 0.45 -16.17 1.15
C TYR A 100 1.67 -15.27 1.09
N SER A 101 2.13 -14.73 2.22
CA SER A 101 3.32 -13.88 2.29
C SER A 101 4.58 -14.65 1.92
N TYR A 102 5.63 -13.91 1.54
CA TYR A 102 6.96 -14.48 1.33
C TYR A 102 7.44 -15.27 2.55
N CYS A 103 7.24 -14.73 3.77
CA CYS A 103 7.60 -15.42 5.01
C CYS A 103 6.96 -16.80 5.10
N ALA A 104 5.65 -16.90 4.87
CA ALA A 104 4.93 -18.17 4.91
C ALA A 104 5.41 -19.15 3.84
N GLN A 105 5.67 -18.67 2.60
CA GLN A 105 6.24 -19.53 1.54
C GLN A 105 7.63 -20.07 1.89
N GLN A 106 8.40 -19.33 2.69
CA GLN A 106 9.72 -19.75 3.18
C GLN A 106 9.67 -20.52 4.51
N GLY A 107 8.47 -20.75 5.08
CA GLY A 107 8.30 -21.48 6.34
C GLY A 107 8.56 -20.65 7.60
N TYR A 108 8.57 -19.33 7.50
CA TYR A 108 8.62 -18.40 8.62
C TYR A 108 7.22 -17.94 9.04
N GLU A 109 7.10 -17.53 10.30
CA GLU A 109 5.98 -16.71 10.74
C GLU A 109 6.18 -15.26 10.27
N ILE A 110 5.11 -14.48 10.23
CA ILE A 110 5.14 -13.07 9.82
C ILE A 110 4.76 -12.16 10.98
N ALA A 111 5.51 -11.08 11.16
CA ALA A 111 5.21 -10.01 12.10
C ALA A 111 5.27 -8.66 11.38
N THR A 112 4.53 -7.66 11.86
CA THR A 112 4.59 -6.29 11.35
C THR A 112 5.33 -5.41 12.35
N LEU A 113 6.34 -4.68 11.88
CA LEU A 113 7.02 -3.63 12.66
C LEU A 113 6.57 -2.24 12.20
N SER A 114 6.66 -1.26 13.08
CA SER A 114 6.22 0.13 12.84
C SER A 114 7.30 1.16 13.23
N ASP A 115 8.58 0.76 13.17
CA ASP A 115 9.69 1.61 13.63
C ASP A 115 10.23 2.59 12.58
N GLY A 116 9.65 2.57 11.37
CA GLY A 116 9.96 3.52 10.30
C GLY A 116 11.29 3.29 9.59
N LYS A 117 11.93 2.14 9.74
CA LYS A 117 13.21 1.84 9.06
C LYS A 117 13.08 1.30 7.65
N ASP A 118 11.90 0.85 7.25
CA ASP A 118 11.66 0.36 5.89
C ASP A 118 11.63 1.54 4.88
N PRO A 119 12.26 1.38 3.70
CA PRO A 119 12.39 2.46 2.73
C PRO A 119 11.07 2.84 2.02
N PHE A 120 10.03 2.01 2.09
CA PHE A 120 8.77 2.19 1.38
C PHE A 120 7.61 2.58 2.27
N SER A 121 7.61 2.16 3.53
CA SER A 121 6.48 2.33 4.43
C SER A 121 6.92 2.44 5.89
N PRO A 122 6.23 3.24 6.74
CA PRO A 122 6.51 3.29 8.18
C PRO A 122 6.24 1.96 8.90
N GLU A 123 5.36 1.14 8.31
CA GLU A 123 5.05 -0.21 8.78
C GLU A 123 5.44 -1.25 7.73
N TYR A 124 5.98 -2.40 8.14
CA TYR A 124 6.51 -3.39 7.20
C TYR A 124 6.54 -4.79 7.80
N ALA A 125 6.49 -5.80 6.93
CA ALA A 125 6.56 -7.19 7.32
C ALA A 125 8.01 -7.62 7.62
N VAL A 126 8.16 -8.44 8.67
CA VAL A 126 9.39 -9.13 9.07
C VAL A 126 9.08 -10.60 9.20
N CYS A 127 9.91 -11.43 8.58
CA CYS A 127 9.88 -12.86 8.77
C CYS A 127 10.52 -13.20 10.11
N VAL A 128 9.85 -14.02 10.92
CA VAL A 128 10.32 -14.44 12.23
C VAL A 128 10.38 -15.97 12.31
N THR A 129 11.37 -16.48 13.03
CA THR A 129 11.47 -17.92 13.32
C THR A 129 10.33 -18.35 14.24
N SER A 130 10.12 -19.66 14.37
CA SER A 130 9.18 -20.22 15.35
C SER A 130 9.53 -19.87 16.81
N GLU A 131 10.78 -19.45 17.07
CA GLU A 131 11.25 -18.94 18.36
C GLU A 131 11.01 -17.43 18.53
N GLY A 132 10.42 -16.77 17.52
CA GLY A 132 10.13 -15.33 17.51
C GLY A 132 11.34 -14.45 17.21
N MET A 133 12.44 -15.00 16.69
CA MET A 133 13.61 -14.22 16.29
C MET A 133 13.43 -13.66 14.87
N ALA A 134 13.78 -12.40 14.65
CA ALA A 134 13.71 -11.81 13.31
C ALA A 134 14.74 -12.45 12.38
N ALA A 135 14.27 -13.01 11.26
CA ALA A 135 15.10 -13.51 10.16
C ALA A 135 15.46 -12.40 9.17
N GLY A 136 14.55 -11.43 8.96
CA GLY A 136 14.77 -10.28 8.08
C GLY A 136 13.45 -9.63 7.66
N SER A 137 13.51 -8.42 7.12
CA SER A 137 12.33 -7.75 6.56
C SER A 137 11.94 -8.39 5.21
N VAL A 138 10.65 -8.39 4.88
CA VAL A 138 10.18 -8.86 3.55
C VAL A 138 10.81 -8.02 2.44
N THR A 139 10.93 -6.70 2.64
CA THR A 139 11.55 -5.79 1.67
C THR A 139 13.00 -6.17 1.33
N GLU A 140 13.79 -6.52 2.34
CA GLU A 140 15.19 -6.95 2.18
C GLU A 140 15.28 -8.37 1.60
N LEU A 141 14.59 -9.33 2.21
CA LEU A 141 14.69 -10.74 1.82
C LEU A 141 14.12 -11.00 0.41
N PHE A 142 13.15 -10.18 -0.02
CA PHE A 142 12.60 -10.23 -1.37
C PHE A 142 13.38 -9.38 -2.38
N ASN A 143 14.42 -8.68 -1.96
CA ASN A 143 15.20 -7.76 -2.81
C ASN A 143 14.30 -6.70 -3.48
N LEU A 144 13.30 -6.23 -2.73
CA LEU A 144 12.20 -5.43 -3.27
C LEU A 144 12.66 -4.05 -3.71
N SER A 145 13.70 -3.50 -3.07
CA SER A 145 14.18 -2.16 -3.40
C SER A 145 14.74 -2.08 -4.81
N GLU A 146 15.46 -3.11 -5.21
CA GLU A 146 16.06 -3.29 -6.52
C GLU A 146 14.99 -3.55 -7.57
N LYS A 147 14.02 -4.42 -7.23
CA LYS A 147 12.88 -4.74 -8.11
C LYS A 147 11.98 -3.53 -8.35
N ALA A 148 11.73 -2.72 -7.33
CA ALA A 148 10.86 -1.56 -7.41
C ALA A 148 11.54 -0.34 -8.06
N THR A 149 12.84 -0.14 -7.84
CA THR A 149 13.53 1.04 -8.40
C THR A 149 13.96 0.87 -9.86
N GLY A 150 13.94 -0.35 -10.40
CA GLY A 150 14.32 -0.62 -11.79
C GLY A 150 15.81 -0.38 -12.09
N CYS A 151 16.63 -0.14 -11.06
CA CYS A 151 18.06 0.14 -11.19
C CYS A 151 18.96 -1.09 -11.02
N GLY A 152 18.39 -2.30 -10.91
CA GLY A 152 19.14 -3.55 -10.80
C GLY A 152 19.66 -4.05 -12.15
N GLY A 153 20.86 -3.61 -12.53
CA GLY A 153 21.65 -4.27 -13.55
C GLY A 153 22.00 -5.71 -13.15
N GLU A 154 22.00 -6.60 -14.13
CA GLU A 154 22.81 -7.83 -14.21
C GLU A 154 23.07 -8.58 -12.90
N THR A 155 22.26 -9.62 -12.67
CA THR A 155 22.65 -10.77 -11.85
C THR A 155 24.05 -11.25 -12.25
N PRO A 156 25.07 -11.29 -11.36
CA PRO A 156 26.19 -12.17 -11.60
C PRO A 156 25.64 -13.59 -11.50
N ALA A 157 25.68 -14.31 -12.62
CA ALA A 157 25.42 -15.74 -12.66
C ALA A 157 26.37 -16.44 -11.68
N GLY A 158 25.86 -16.71 -10.48
CA GLY A 158 26.48 -17.62 -9.53
C GLY A 158 26.43 -19.02 -10.10
N GLU A 159 27.59 -19.47 -10.59
CA GLU A 159 28.04 -20.86 -10.57
C GLU A 159 27.12 -21.92 -11.20
N MET A 160 27.13 -21.93 -12.53
CA MET A 160 27.09 -23.21 -13.24
C MET A 160 28.45 -23.89 -13.08
N LEU A 161 28.62 -24.70 -12.04
CA LEU A 161 29.74 -25.63 -11.92
C LEU A 161 29.53 -26.77 -12.94
N PRO A 162 30.44 -26.99 -13.91
CA PRO A 162 30.39 -28.20 -14.71
C PRO A 162 30.89 -29.39 -13.89
N LEU A 163 30.08 -30.45 -13.81
CA LEU A 163 30.56 -31.78 -13.48
C LEU A 163 31.39 -32.29 -14.67
N GLY A 164 32.70 -32.40 -14.47
CA GLY A 164 33.66 -33.01 -15.39
C GLY A 164 34.84 -33.55 -14.62
#